data_AF-A0A533SRM9-F1
#
_entry.id   AF-A0A533SRM9-F1
#
_cell.length_a   1.000
_cell.length_b   1.000
_cell.length_c   1.000
_cell.angle_alpha   90.00
_cell.angle_beta   90.00
_cell.angle_gamma   90.00
#
_symmetry.space_group_name_H-M   'P 1'
#
loop_
_entity.id
_entity.type
_entity.pdbx_description
1 polymer ?
#
loop_
_entity_poly.entity_id
_entity_poly.type
_entity_poly.pdbx_seq_one_letter_code
_entity_poly.pdbx_strand_id
1 'polypeptide(L)'
;MMQNTTTFAIVRFVPDPIRGEQINVGLVAIRGDEVASRFVTDLRRLDAFASQDKAFAKKTIRRLEQLFEGRDVQFGEPVVTLQLFERMRHDYRGVVQFSMPGATALAPAEFIEHEYPRLVAPERKRPAERPRVELTRRAQTAVLNAVKHRFGVEELPGNLTIGRTEVAGKFRPHRFHVGVQNGHLYTAAQALAFKGEPADVDRDMGVFAWMFDDVRKTHPDLPLTIVLGKPDPVDRAKQLHEQAKGMFPEYHANVVEE
;
A
#
# COMPACT_ATOMS: atom_id res chain seq x y z
N MET A 1 43.98 4.31 -0.55
CA MET A 1 42.95 3.62 -1.35
C MET A 1 41.65 4.38 -1.14
N MET A 2 41.15 5.07 -2.17
CA MET A 2 39.87 5.78 -2.06
C MET A 2 38.76 4.73 -1.91
N GLN A 3 37.96 4.85 -0.85
CA GLN A 3 36.78 4.01 -0.67
C GLN A 3 35.81 4.35 -1.80
N ASN A 4 35.67 3.45 -2.76
CA ASN A 4 34.75 3.59 -3.90
C ASN A 4 33.29 3.31 -3.51
N THR A 5 32.98 3.44 -2.22
CA THR A 5 31.75 3.01 -1.59
C THR A 5 30.96 4.24 -1.20
N THR A 6 29.70 4.28 -1.62
CA THR A 6 28.75 5.30 -1.21
C THR A 6 28.15 4.91 0.14
N THR A 7 28.25 5.81 1.12
CA THR A 7 27.56 5.69 2.39
C THR A 7 26.20 6.37 2.27
N PHE A 8 25.14 5.74 2.76
CA PHE A 8 23.80 6.32 2.71
C PHE A 8 23.07 6.17 4.04
N ALA A 9 22.08 7.04 4.27
CA ALA A 9 21.13 6.87 5.35
C ALA A 9 19.74 7.41 4.98
N ILE A 10 18.73 6.80 5.60
CA ILE A 10 17.37 7.28 5.55
C ILE A 10 17.20 8.34 6.64
N VAL A 11 16.72 9.52 6.25
CA VAL A 11 16.29 10.58 7.16
C VAL A 11 14.87 10.28 7.59
N ARG A 12 14.65 10.18 8.90
CA ARG A 12 13.36 9.87 9.53
C ARG A 12 12.90 11.03 10.38
N PHE A 13 11.62 11.33 10.33
CA PHE A 13 10.96 12.20 11.29
C PHE A 13 10.25 11.34 12.33
N VAL A 14 10.42 11.68 13.61
CA VAL A 14 9.91 10.92 14.76
C VAL A 14 8.98 11.83 15.56
N PRO A 15 7.68 11.87 15.24
CA PRO A 15 6.72 12.73 15.92
C PRO A 15 6.52 12.37 17.39
N ASP A 16 6.57 11.08 17.71
CA ASP A 16 6.42 10.56 19.08
C ASP A 16 7.34 9.34 19.26
N PRO A 17 8.52 9.54 19.89
CA PRO A 17 9.46 8.45 20.12
C PRO A 17 8.96 7.43 21.15
N ILE A 18 8.05 7.81 22.06
CA ILE A 18 7.50 6.91 23.08
C ILE A 18 6.56 5.89 22.42
N ARG A 19 5.79 6.33 21.42
CA ARG A 19 4.90 5.46 20.63
C ARG A 19 5.61 4.70 19.51
N GLY A 20 6.90 4.96 19.30
CA GLY A 20 7.67 4.40 18.19
C GLY A 20 7.18 4.89 16.82
N GLU A 21 6.48 6.03 16.76
CA GLU A 21 6.00 6.60 15.51
C GLU A 21 7.18 7.19 14.74
N GLN A 22 7.39 6.73 13.50
CA GLN A 22 8.45 7.23 12.63
C GLN A 22 8.00 7.24 11.17
N ILE A 23 8.48 8.21 10.40
CA ILE A 23 8.24 8.32 8.97
C ILE A 23 9.53 8.68 8.24
N ASN A 24 9.82 7.97 7.16
CA ASN A 24 10.95 8.30 6.30
C ASN A 24 10.60 9.56 5.49
N VAL A 25 11.47 10.56 5.56
CA VAL A 25 11.27 11.89 4.96
C VAL A 25 12.36 12.29 3.99
N GLY A 26 13.48 11.57 3.97
CA GLY A 26 14.56 11.82 3.04
C GLY A 26 15.52 10.65 2.91
N LEU A 27 16.31 10.67 1.85
CA LEU A 27 17.44 9.77 1.62
C LEU A 27 18.64 10.64 1.31
N VAL A 28 19.78 10.31 1.91
CA VAL A 28 21.06 10.98 1.67
C VAL A 28 22.12 9.94 1.34
N ALA A 29 22.98 10.26 0.39
CA ALA A 29 24.05 9.41 -0.08
C ALA A 29 25.32 10.26 -0.30
N ILE A 30 26.46 9.76 0.17
CA ILE A 30 27.74 10.48 0.18
C ILE A 30 28.86 9.55 -0.28
N ARG A 31 29.70 10.03 -1.20
CA ARG A 31 30.92 9.36 -1.66
C ARG A 31 32.03 10.38 -1.89
N GLY A 32 33.01 10.44 -0.98
CA GLY A 32 34.01 11.51 -1.00
C GLY A 32 33.33 12.86 -0.86
N ASP A 33 33.50 13.73 -1.87
CA ASP A 33 32.87 15.06 -1.94
C ASP A 33 31.54 15.05 -2.71
N GLU A 34 31.15 13.91 -3.29
CA GLU A 34 29.87 13.77 -3.97
C GLU A 34 28.75 13.54 -2.96
N VAL A 35 27.75 14.42 -2.97
CA VAL A 35 26.56 14.33 -2.13
C VAL A 35 25.33 14.33 -3.02
N ALA A 36 24.45 13.37 -2.80
CA ALA A 36 23.10 13.38 -3.36
C ALA A 36 22.09 13.22 -2.23
N SER A 37 21.03 13.99 -2.29
CA SER A 37 19.92 13.88 -1.36
C SER A 37 18.60 14.05 -2.07
N ARG A 38 17.55 13.50 -1.48
CA ARG A 38 16.19 13.74 -1.91
C ARG A 38 15.27 13.67 -0.70
N PHE A 39 14.41 14.67 -0.56
CA PHE A 39 13.44 14.78 0.52
C PHE A 39 12.02 14.70 -0.01
N VAL A 40 11.06 14.33 0.84
CA VAL A 40 9.64 14.31 0.46
C VAL A 40 9.15 15.74 0.25
N THR A 41 8.51 15.99 -0.89
CA THR A 41 7.89 17.29 -1.20
C THR A 41 6.49 17.40 -0.60
N ASP A 42 5.79 16.27 -0.48
CA ASP A 42 4.45 16.18 0.08
C ASP A 42 4.45 15.61 1.49
N LEU A 43 4.23 16.50 2.45
CA LEU A 43 4.18 16.18 3.88
C LEU A 43 2.76 15.91 4.39
N ARG A 44 1.76 15.73 3.52
CA ARG A 44 0.40 15.30 3.91
C ARG A 44 0.41 13.97 4.69
N ARG A 45 1.43 13.13 4.51
CA ARG A 45 1.59 11.90 5.31
C ARG A 45 1.80 12.21 6.80
N LEU A 46 2.26 13.40 7.14
CA LEU A 46 2.33 13.88 8.53
C LEU A 46 0.95 14.17 9.12
N ASP A 47 -0.10 14.29 8.29
CA ASP A 47 -1.45 14.60 8.78
C ASP A 47 -2.11 13.47 9.56
N ALA A 48 -1.66 12.24 9.34
CA ALA A 48 -2.13 11.06 10.07
C ALA A 48 -1.58 10.98 11.50
N PHE A 49 -0.57 11.76 11.84
CA PHE A 49 0.01 11.81 13.18
C PHE A 49 -0.65 12.92 13.99
N ALA A 50 -1.06 12.61 15.22
CA ALA A 50 -1.83 13.49 16.09
C ALA A 50 -1.02 14.62 16.74
N SER A 51 0.24 14.83 16.33
CA SER A 51 1.17 15.73 17.01
C SER A 51 1.09 17.18 16.51
N GLN A 52 1.38 18.11 17.42
CA GLN A 52 1.26 19.57 17.23
C GLN A 52 2.36 20.19 16.35
N ASP A 53 3.31 19.41 15.81
CA ASP A 53 4.58 19.94 15.32
C ASP A 53 4.82 19.82 13.80
N LYS A 54 3.73 19.81 13.02
CA LYS A 54 3.79 19.75 11.54
C LYS A 54 4.57 20.91 10.93
N ALA A 55 4.43 22.11 11.51
CA ALA A 55 5.13 23.30 11.05
C ALA A 55 6.64 23.18 11.27
N PHE A 56 7.05 22.65 12.43
CA PHE A 56 8.43 22.35 12.73
C PHE A 56 8.99 21.25 11.83
N ALA A 57 8.23 20.17 11.58
CA ALA A 57 8.62 19.12 10.65
C ALA A 57 8.95 19.67 9.26
N LYS A 58 8.03 20.48 8.70
CA LYS A 58 8.19 21.16 7.42
C LYS A 58 9.43 22.07 7.42
N LYS A 59 9.61 22.86 8.48
CA LYS A 59 10.76 23.76 8.62
C LYS A 59 12.09 23.01 8.68
N THR A 60 12.13 21.93 9.46
CA THR A 60 13.34 21.12 9.65
C THR A 60 13.70 20.36 8.38
N ILE A 61 12.74 19.77 7.68
CA ILE A 61 12.99 19.06 6.41
C ILE A 61 13.52 20.02 5.35
N ARG A 62 12.92 21.21 5.22
CA ARG A 62 13.42 22.25 4.30
C ARG A 62 14.84 22.70 4.64
N ARG A 63 15.16 22.82 5.93
CA ARG A 63 16.52 23.18 6.35
C ARG A 63 17.53 22.09 5.99
N LEU A 64 17.17 20.82 6.18
CA LEU A 64 18.02 19.70 5.78
C LEU A 64 18.20 19.67 4.26
N GLU A 65 17.12 19.83 3.49
CA GLU A 65 17.18 19.92 2.02
C GLU A 65 18.14 21.04 1.58
N GLN A 66 17.99 22.25 2.12
CA GLN A 66 18.89 23.38 1.84
C GLN A 66 20.34 23.08 2.21
N LEU A 67 20.57 22.43 3.35
CA LEU A 67 21.91 22.04 3.80
C LEU A 67 22.57 21.06 2.82
N PHE A 68 21.87 19.99 2.44
CA PHE A 68 22.41 18.97 1.53
C PHE A 68 22.53 19.42 0.07
N GLU A 69 21.83 20.48 -0.31
CA GLU A 69 21.97 21.14 -1.62
C GLU A 69 23.06 22.23 -1.61
N GLY A 70 23.76 22.43 -0.48
CA GLY A 70 24.78 23.47 -0.35
C GLY A 70 24.21 24.90 -0.37
N ARG A 71 22.91 25.06 -0.07
CA ARG A 71 22.19 26.34 -0.05
C ARG A 71 22.08 26.98 1.33
N ASP A 72 22.46 26.27 2.40
CA ASP A 72 22.48 26.84 3.77
C ASP A 72 23.83 27.52 4.06
N VAL A 73 23.85 28.85 3.99
CA VAL A 73 25.05 29.69 4.10
C VAL A 73 25.33 30.15 5.55
N GLN A 74 24.51 29.71 6.53
CA GLN A 74 24.62 30.22 7.91
C GLN A 74 25.89 29.79 8.67
N PHE A 75 26.66 28.82 8.18
CA PHE A 75 27.82 28.28 8.89
C PHE A 75 29.17 28.34 8.15
N GLY A 76 29.25 29.02 7.01
CA GLY A 76 30.55 29.35 6.39
C GLY A 76 31.40 28.17 5.86
N GLU A 77 30.97 26.92 6.01
CA GLU A 77 31.62 25.76 5.39
C GLU A 77 30.70 25.16 4.30
N PRO A 78 31.09 25.23 3.02
CA PRO A 78 30.37 24.60 1.94
C PRO A 78 30.75 23.11 1.87
N VAL A 79 29.80 22.30 1.42
CA VAL A 79 29.89 20.85 1.21
C VAL A 79 29.62 20.04 2.48
N VAL A 80 28.48 19.35 2.49
CA VAL A 80 28.20 18.33 3.52
C VAL A 80 29.24 17.23 3.38
N THR A 81 30.20 17.18 4.30
CA THR A 81 31.19 16.11 4.35
C THR A 81 30.65 14.88 5.07
N LEU A 82 31.28 13.73 4.87
CA LEU A 82 30.99 12.53 5.65
C LEU A 82 31.14 12.77 7.17
N GLN A 83 32.08 13.62 7.58
CA GLN A 83 32.31 13.95 8.99
C GLN A 83 31.17 14.80 9.57
N LEU A 84 30.67 15.79 8.82
CA LEU A 84 29.51 16.58 9.21
C LEU A 84 28.26 15.70 9.28
N PHE A 85 28.08 14.82 8.31
CA PHE A 85 26.99 13.85 8.29
C PHE A 85 27.00 12.92 9.52
N GLU A 86 28.17 12.37 9.87
CA GLU A 86 28.33 11.54 11.06
C GLU A 86 28.04 12.32 12.35
N ARG A 87 28.45 13.59 12.44
CA ARG A 87 28.14 14.46 13.57
C ARG A 87 26.63 14.73 13.68
N MET A 88 25.97 15.05 12.56
CA MET A 88 24.52 15.25 12.52
C MET A 88 23.76 14.00 13.00
N ARG A 89 24.21 12.80 12.63
CA ARG A 89 23.62 11.55 13.12
C ARG A 89 23.67 11.43 14.65
N HIS A 90 24.72 11.94 15.28
CA HIS A 90 24.85 11.94 16.74
C HIS A 90 24.03 13.04 17.42
N ASP A 91 23.95 14.22 16.82
CA ASP A 91 23.34 15.41 17.43
C ASP A 91 21.82 15.45 17.27
N TYR A 92 21.30 14.95 16.15
CA TYR A 92 19.86 14.84 15.90
C TYR A 92 19.30 13.58 16.58
N ARG A 93 19.09 13.65 17.90
CA ARG A 93 18.53 12.55 18.74
C ARG A 93 17.06 12.73 19.15
N GLY A 94 16.37 13.71 18.57
CA GLY A 94 14.96 13.98 18.86
C GLY A 94 14.06 13.70 17.67
N VAL A 95 13.52 14.79 17.11
CA VAL A 95 12.44 14.82 16.12
C VAL A 95 12.89 14.38 14.72
N VAL A 96 14.19 14.44 14.42
CA VAL A 96 14.78 13.86 13.21
C VAL A 96 15.83 12.85 13.62
N GLN A 97 15.86 11.72 12.92
CA GLN A 97 16.82 10.65 13.12
C GLN A 97 17.37 10.18 11.78
N PHE A 98 18.65 9.82 11.75
CA PHE A 98 19.24 9.13 10.61
C PHE A 98 19.27 7.63 10.91
N SER A 99 18.95 6.81 9.91
CA SER A 99 19.14 5.36 10.04
C SER A 99 20.61 5.01 10.26
N MET A 100 20.87 3.77 10.68
CA MET A 100 22.23 3.23 10.61
C MET A 100 22.74 3.35 9.15
N PRO A 101 23.98 3.82 8.94
CA PRO A 101 24.52 4.03 7.61
C PRO A 101 24.67 2.69 6.90
N GLY A 102 24.17 2.63 5.67
CA GLY A 102 24.39 1.53 4.74
C GLY A 102 25.50 1.88 3.75
N ALA A 103 26.01 0.85 3.07
CA ALA A 103 27.03 0.97 2.05
C ALA A 103 26.52 0.43 0.72
N THR A 104 26.86 1.08 -0.38
CA THR A 104 26.53 0.65 -1.74
C THR A 104 27.66 0.97 -2.72
N ALA A 105 27.74 0.20 -3.80
CA ALA A 105 28.68 0.45 -4.90
C ALA A 105 28.15 1.49 -5.91
N LEU A 106 26.86 1.81 -5.87
CA LEU A 106 26.24 2.79 -6.76
C LEU A 106 26.74 4.20 -6.46
N ALA A 107 26.79 5.06 -7.48
CA ALA A 107 27.06 6.49 -7.28
C ALA A 107 25.93 7.14 -6.46
N PRO A 108 26.20 8.22 -5.69
CA PRO A 108 25.18 8.86 -4.86
C PRO A 108 23.89 9.21 -5.61
N ALA A 109 23.98 9.85 -6.77
CA ALA A 109 22.80 10.26 -7.55
C ALA A 109 22.00 9.06 -8.08
N GLU A 110 22.69 8.04 -8.61
CA GLU A 110 22.10 6.80 -9.10
C GLU A 110 21.40 6.02 -7.98
N PHE A 111 22.03 5.92 -6.80
CA PHE A 111 21.43 5.30 -5.63
C PHE A 111 20.15 6.03 -5.20
N ILE A 112 20.17 7.37 -5.14
CA ILE A 112 18.98 8.16 -4.82
C ILE A 112 17.87 7.90 -5.83
N GLU A 113 18.16 7.88 -7.12
CA GLU A 113 17.16 7.63 -8.17
C GLU A 113 16.47 6.27 -8.01
N HIS A 114 17.26 5.21 -7.76
CA HIS A 114 16.74 3.85 -7.66
C HIS A 114 16.05 3.53 -6.32
N GLU A 115 16.59 4.01 -5.20
CA GLU A 115 16.16 3.57 -3.87
C GLU A 115 15.22 4.56 -3.17
N TYR A 116 15.22 5.84 -3.55
CA TYR A 116 14.29 6.80 -2.97
C TYR A 116 12.81 6.39 -3.09
N PRO A 117 12.32 5.89 -4.25
CA PRO A 117 10.94 5.42 -4.40
C PRO A 117 10.63 4.19 -3.54
N ARG A 118 11.62 3.45 -3.05
CA ARG A 118 11.40 2.26 -2.19
C ARG A 118 11.49 2.60 -0.72
N LEU A 119 12.50 3.39 -0.36
CA LEU A 119 12.87 3.64 1.03
C LEU A 119 12.14 4.83 1.65
N VAL A 120 11.81 5.87 0.87
CA VAL A 120 11.34 7.16 1.45
C VAL A 120 9.97 7.54 0.93
N ALA A 121 9.82 7.50 -0.38
CA ALA A 121 8.55 7.71 -1.04
C ALA A 121 8.12 6.40 -1.68
N PRO A 122 7.86 5.31 -0.91
CA PRO A 122 7.13 4.18 -1.45
C PRO A 122 5.94 4.79 -2.15
N GLU A 123 5.92 4.63 -3.49
CA GLU A 123 4.80 5.04 -4.30
C GLU A 123 3.61 4.47 -3.56
N ARG A 124 2.78 5.35 -2.98
CA ARG A 124 1.46 4.93 -2.59
C ARG A 124 0.75 4.73 -3.93
N LYS A 125 1.02 3.61 -4.61
CA LYS A 125 0.03 2.99 -5.47
C LYS A 125 -1.07 2.45 -4.56
N ARG A 126 -1.86 3.37 -4.01
CA ARG A 126 -3.23 3.08 -3.63
C ARG A 126 -4.15 4.14 -4.24
N PRO A 127 -4.37 4.09 -5.56
CA PRO A 127 -5.65 4.40 -6.14
C PRO A 127 -6.37 3.09 -6.51
N ALA A 128 -6.65 2.21 -5.53
CA ALA A 128 -7.39 0.96 -5.78
C ALA A 128 -8.45 0.62 -4.72
N GLU A 129 -8.38 1.21 -3.52
CA GLU A 129 -9.39 0.92 -2.48
C GLU A 129 -10.75 1.52 -2.83
N ARG A 130 -10.83 2.73 -3.41
CA ARG A 130 -12.13 3.35 -3.72
C ARG A 130 -12.96 2.54 -4.72
N PRO A 131 -12.43 2.11 -5.87
CA PRO A 131 -13.18 1.26 -6.81
C PRO A 131 -13.63 -0.06 -6.20
N ARG A 132 -12.76 -0.72 -5.43
CA ARG A 132 -13.07 -2.02 -4.81
C ARG A 132 -14.07 -1.91 -3.66
N VAL A 133 -13.98 -0.87 -2.84
CA VAL A 133 -14.96 -0.58 -1.78
C VAL A 133 -16.32 -0.25 -2.39
N GLU A 134 -16.34 0.53 -3.46
CA GLU A 134 -17.58 0.86 -4.17
C GLU A 134 -18.21 -0.39 -4.79
N LEU A 135 -17.43 -1.21 -5.50
CA LEU A 135 -17.88 -2.48 -6.08
C LEU A 135 -18.39 -3.44 -4.99
N THR A 136 -17.66 -3.54 -3.87
CA THR A 136 -18.09 -4.33 -2.71
C THR A 136 -19.43 -3.85 -2.18
N ARG A 137 -19.60 -2.53 -2.01
CA ARG A 137 -20.85 -1.94 -1.53
C ARG A 137 -21.99 -2.23 -2.49
N ARG A 138 -21.78 -2.08 -3.80
CA ARG A 138 -22.77 -2.39 -4.83
C ARG A 138 -23.16 -3.87 -4.81
N ALA A 139 -22.18 -4.78 -4.71
CA ALA A 139 -22.43 -6.21 -4.58
C ALA A 139 -23.24 -6.55 -3.32
N GLN A 140 -22.88 -5.97 -2.16
CA GLN A 140 -23.64 -6.14 -0.91
C GLN A 140 -25.08 -5.63 -1.06
N THR A 141 -25.27 -4.45 -1.64
CA THR A 141 -26.60 -3.88 -1.90
C THR A 141 -27.41 -4.74 -2.87
N ALA A 142 -26.80 -5.26 -3.94
CA ALA A 142 -27.48 -6.13 -4.89
C ALA A 142 -27.95 -7.44 -4.24
N VAL A 143 -27.09 -8.08 -3.44
CA VAL A 143 -27.43 -9.28 -2.68
C VAL A 143 -28.53 -8.99 -1.67
N LEU A 144 -28.41 -7.89 -0.91
CA LEU A 144 -29.44 -7.46 0.04
C LEU A 144 -30.79 -7.26 -0.64
N ASN A 145 -30.82 -6.57 -1.78
CA ASN A 145 -32.04 -6.30 -2.52
C ASN A 145 -32.65 -7.58 -3.11
N ALA A 146 -31.82 -8.49 -3.62
CA ALA A 146 -32.29 -9.77 -4.15
C ALA A 146 -32.92 -10.63 -3.04
N VAL A 147 -32.32 -10.66 -1.85
CA VAL A 147 -32.88 -11.34 -0.67
C VAL A 147 -34.22 -10.72 -0.28
N LYS A 148 -34.26 -9.39 -0.09
CA LYS A 148 -35.51 -8.69 0.27
C LYS A 148 -36.63 -8.95 -0.74
N HIS A 149 -36.32 -8.86 -2.03
CA HIS A 149 -37.27 -9.12 -3.10
C HIS A 149 -37.76 -10.57 -3.10
N ARG A 150 -36.86 -11.55 -2.90
CA ARG A 150 -37.22 -12.98 -2.89
C ARG A 150 -38.16 -13.34 -1.73
N PHE A 151 -37.96 -12.73 -0.56
CA PHE A 151 -38.75 -13.01 0.64
C PHE A 151 -39.94 -12.06 0.82
N GLY A 152 -40.08 -11.01 -0.01
CA GLY A 152 -41.17 -10.03 0.12
C GLY A 152 -41.12 -9.24 1.42
N VAL A 153 -39.91 -9.01 1.96
CA VAL A 153 -39.70 -8.37 3.27
C VAL A 153 -38.90 -7.08 3.12
N GLU A 154 -39.27 -6.07 3.90
CA GLU A 154 -38.50 -4.82 3.97
C GLU A 154 -37.23 -4.97 4.83
N GLU A 155 -37.26 -5.91 5.80
CA GLU A 155 -36.17 -6.22 6.71
C GLU A 155 -35.72 -7.68 6.56
N LEU A 156 -34.43 -7.93 6.80
CA LEU A 156 -33.90 -9.29 6.73
C LEU A 156 -34.50 -10.16 7.84
N PRO A 157 -34.76 -11.46 7.60
CA PRO A 157 -35.08 -12.40 8.66
C PRO A 157 -34.04 -12.28 9.79
N GLY A 158 -34.46 -12.28 11.06
CA GLY A 158 -33.63 -11.79 12.17
C GLY A 158 -32.29 -12.50 12.41
N ASN A 159 -32.11 -13.69 11.83
CA ASN A 159 -30.88 -14.48 11.91
C ASN A 159 -30.04 -14.45 10.62
N LEU A 160 -30.55 -13.84 9.55
CA LEU A 160 -29.84 -13.68 8.28
C LEU A 160 -28.91 -12.47 8.34
N THR A 161 -27.62 -12.70 8.12
CA THR A 161 -26.61 -11.63 8.07
C THR A 161 -25.95 -11.60 6.69
N ILE A 162 -25.75 -10.38 6.18
CA ILE A 162 -25.10 -10.10 4.90
C ILE A 162 -23.95 -9.13 5.17
N GLY A 163 -22.72 -9.53 4.86
CA GLY A 163 -21.56 -8.68 5.15
C GLY A 163 -20.25 -9.38 4.84
N ARG A 164 -19.12 -8.84 5.30
CA ARG A 164 -17.84 -9.55 5.19
C ARG A 164 -17.89 -10.83 6.02
N THR A 165 -17.36 -11.91 5.47
CA THR A 165 -17.32 -13.20 6.18
C THR A 165 -15.94 -13.83 6.01
N GLU A 166 -15.59 -14.70 6.95
CA GLU A 166 -14.38 -15.51 6.88
C GLU A 166 -14.79 -16.96 6.60
N VAL A 167 -14.13 -17.56 5.61
CA VAL A 167 -14.41 -18.93 5.16
C VAL A 167 -13.15 -19.76 5.31
N ALA A 168 -13.26 -20.91 5.96
CA ALA A 168 -12.13 -21.81 6.14
C ALA A 168 -11.71 -22.43 4.80
N GLY A 169 -10.44 -22.23 4.42
CA GLY A 169 -9.78 -23.03 3.38
C GLY A 169 -9.04 -24.23 3.97
N LYS A 170 -8.45 -25.07 3.12
CA LYS A 170 -7.61 -26.19 3.58
C LYS A 170 -6.33 -25.71 4.24
N PHE A 171 -5.71 -24.65 3.70
CA PHE A 171 -4.45 -24.13 4.20
C PHE A 171 -4.63 -22.96 5.17
N ARG A 172 -5.62 -22.09 4.95
CA ARG A 172 -5.92 -20.97 5.85
C ARG A 172 -7.36 -20.48 5.71
N PRO A 173 -7.90 -19.74 6.69
CA PRO A 173 -9.12 -18.98 6.50
C PRO A 173 -8.91 -17.81 5.53
N HIS A 174 -9.95 -17.49 4.76
CA HIS A 174 -9.95 -16.38 3.79
C HIS A 174 -11.15 -15.46 4.01
N ARG A 175 -10.91 -14.16 3.85
CA ARG A 175 -11.95 -13.13 3.99
C ARG A 175 -12.59 -12.81 2.66
N PHE A 176 -13.89 -12.99 2.60
CA PHE A 176 -14.74 -12.61 1.47
C PHE A 176 -15.39 -11.25 1.72
N HIS A 177 -15.62 -10.51 0.63
CA HIS A 177 -16.26 -9.19 0.70
C HIS A 177 -17.74 -9.28 1.06
N VAL A 178 -18.41 -10.33 0.62
CA VAL A 178 -19.82 -10.63 0.89
C VAL A 178 -19.95 -12.08 1.31
N GLY A 179 -20.71 -12.33 2.36
CA GLY A 179 -21.18 -13.61 2.80
C GLY A 179 -22.63 -13.47 3.21
N VAL A 180 -23.44 -14.48 2.89
CA VAL A 180 -24.83 -14.57 3.32
C VAL A 180 -24.93 -15.77 4.24
N GLN A 181 -25.34 -15.54 5.49
CA GLN A 181 -25.32 -16.59 6.51
C GLN A 181 -26.51 -16.50 7.46
N ASN A 182 -26.99 -17.67 7.88
CA ASN A 182 -28.03 -17.82 8.90
C ASN A 182 -27.70 -19.03 9.79
N GLY A 183 -26.82 -18.84 10.78
CA GLY A 183 -26.21 -19.93 11.55
C GLY A 183 -25.20 -20.77 10.75
N HIS A 184 -25.36 -20.85 9.42
CA HIS A 184 -24.43 -21.45 8.46
C HIS A 184 -24.29 -20.55 7.23
N LEU A 185 -23.16 -20.67 6.53
CA LEU A 185 -22.85 -19.88 5.35
C LEU A 185 -23.52 -20.45 4.10
N TYR A 186 -24.36 -19.66 3.43
CA TYR A 186 -25.04 -20.05 2.20
C TYR A 186 -24.25 -19.76 0.94
N THR A 187 -23.49 -18.65 0.94
CA THR A 187 -22.68 -18.24 -0.20
C THR A 187 -21.66 -17.22 0.24
N ALA A 188 -20.54 -17.14 -0.48
CA ALA A 188 -19.55 -16.09 -0.32
C ALA A 188 -19.15 -15.51 -1.68
N ALA A 189 -18.97 -14.20 -1.74
CA ALA A 189 -18.57 -13.49 -2.94
C ALA A 189 -17.37 -12.58 -2.73
N GLN A 190 -16.53 -12.52 -3.76
CA GLN A 190 -15.34 -11.69 -3.83
C GLN A 190 -15.50 -10.66 -4.95
N ALA A 191 -15.18 -9.40 -4.68
CA ALA A 191 -15.20 -8.33 -5.67
C ALA A 191 -13.80 -8.10 -6.25
N LEU A 192 -13.68 -8.07 -7.58
CA LEU A 192 -12.46 -7.75 -8.32
C LEU A 192 -12.70 -6.52 -9.19
N ALA A 193 -11.94 -5.45 -8.92
CA ALA A 193 -12.03 -4.21 -9.68
C ALA A 193 -10.93 -4.17 -10.76
N PHE A 194 -11.31 -3.78 -11.97
CA PHE A 194 -10.40 -3.61 -13.11
C PHE A 194 -10.03 -2.15 -13.29
N LYS A 195 -9.66 -1.50 -12.18
CA LYS A 195 -9.20 -0.10 -12.15
C LYS A 195 -7.81 -0.02 -11.53
N GLY A 196 -6.92 0.72 -12.19
CA GLY A 196 -5.53 0.87 -11.78
C GLY A 196 -4.53 0.11 -12.64
N GLU A 197 -3.36 -0.20 -12.08
CA GLU A 197 -2.27 -0.83 -12.81
C GLU A 197 -2.60 -2.28 -13.19
N PRO A 198 -2.44 -2.69 -14.46
CA PRO A 198 -2.72 -4.05 -14.89
C PRO A 198 -1.99 -5.14 -14.10
N ALA A 199 -0.75 -4.88 -13.67
CA ALA A 199 0.03 -5.83 -12.87
C ALA A 199 -0.57 -6.07 -11.47
N ASP A 200 -1.26 -5.09 -10.90
CA ASP A 200 -1.92 -5.25 -9.61
C ASP A 200 -3.23 -6.05 -9.77
N VAL A 201 -3.98 -5.81 -10.86
CA VAL A 201 -5.19 -6.58 -11.20
C VAL A 201 -4.85 -8.04 -11.47
N ASP A 202 -3.79 -8.31 -12.25
CA ASP A 202 -3.30 -9.66 -12.54
C ASP A 202 -2.84 -10.39 -11.27
N ARG A 203 -2.15 -9.69 -10.36
CA ARG A 203 -1.81 -10.23 -9.05
C ARG A 203 -3.05 -10.58 -8.22
N ASP A 204 -4.03 -9.68 -8.15
CA ASP A 204 -5.29 -9.90 -7.42
C ASP A 204 -6.07 -11.08 -7.99
N MET A 205 -6.10 -11.24 -9.33
CA MET A 205 -6.66 -12.41 -10.01
C MET A 205 -6.03 -13.71 -9.54
N GLY A 206 -4.69 -13.79 -9.53
CA GLY A 206 -3.98 -14.98 -9.06
C GLY A 206 -4.23 -15.29 -7.58
N VAL A 207 -4.27 -14.27 -6.73
CA VAL A 207 -4.58 -14.42 -5.29
C VAL A 207 -6.00 -14.96 -5.10
N PHE A 208 -6.98 -14.45 -5.85
CA PHE A 208 -8.36 -14.90 -5.74
C PHE A 208 -8.56 -16.30 -6.32
N ALA A 209 -7.93 -16.63 -7.44
CA ALA A 209 -7.96 -17.99 -7.99
C ALA A 209 -7.49 -19.02 -6.95
N TRP A 210 -6.34 -18.75 -6.31
CA TRP A 210 -5.83 -19.62 -5.24
C TRP A 210 -6.75 -19.67 -4.01
N MET A 211 -7.34 -18.54 -3.62
CA MET A 211 -8.32 -18.47 -2.53
C MET A 211 -9.53 -19.37 -2.80
N PHE A 212 -10.07 -19.35 -4.02
CA PHE A 212 -11.22 -20.17 -4.40
C PHE A 212 -10.87 -21.67 -4.40
N ASP A 213 -9.73 -22.03 -4.99
CA ASP A 213 -9.20 -23.40 -4.96
C ASP A 213 -9.03 -23.92 -3.51
N ASP A 214 -8.45 -23.10 -2.63
CA ASP A 214 -8.24 -23.50 -1.23
C ASP A 214 -9.56 -23.70 -0.46
N VAL A 215 -10.55 -22.84 -0.69
CA VAL A 215 -11.89 -22.99 -0.08
C VAL A 215 -12.62 -24.20 -0.66
N ARG A 216 -12.52 -24.48 -1.96
CA ARG A 216 -13.14 -25.67 -2.58
C ARG A 216 -12.66 -26.98 -1.95
N LYS A 217 -11.40 -27.05 -1.52
CA LYS A 217 -10.83 -28.25 -0.87
C LYS A 217 -11.48 -28.57 0.47
N THR A 218 -12.09 -27.60 1.15
CA THR A 218 -12.77 -27.79 2.43
C THR A 218 -14.30 -27.74 2.29
N HIS A 219 -14.80 -26.93 1.37
CA HIS A 219 -16.23 -26.68 1.16
C HIS A 219 -16.60 -26.86 -0.32
N PRO A 220 -16.64 -28.10 -0.83
CA PRO A 220 -16.86 -28.36 -2.25
C PRO A 220 -18.21 -27.86 -2.78
N ASP A 221 -19.22 -27.81 -1.92
CA ASP A 221 -20.60 -27.46 -2.30
C ASP A 221 -20.97 -26.00 -2.02
N LEU A 222 -20.13 -25.22 -1.33
CA LEU A 222 -20.46 -23.84 -0.96
C LEU A 222 -20.54 -22.96 -2.22
N PRO A 223 -21.63 -22.28 -2.57
CA PRO A 223 -21.64 -21.37 -3.71
C PRO A 223 -20.64 -20.21 -3.55
N LEU A 224 -19.62 -20.14 -4.41
CA LEU A 224 -18.69 -19.02 -4.48
C LEU A 224 -18.94 -18.18 -5.72
N THR A 225 -18.79 -16.86 -5.56
CA THR A 225 -19.03 -15.92 -6.65
C THR A 225 -17.88 -14.92 -6.74
N ILE A 226 -17.41 -14.65 -7.96
CA ILE A 226 -16.56 -13.48 -8.25
C ILE A 226 -17.44 -12.41 -8.91
N VAL A 227 -17.38 -11.18 -8.37
CA VAL A 227 -18.06 -10.01 -8.93
C VAL A 227 -17.00 -9.17 -9.64
N LEU A 228 -17.12 -9.04 -10.96
CA LEU A 228 -16.21 -8.30 -11.81
C LEU A 228 -16.74 -6.87 -12.00
N GLY A 229 -15.95 -5.88 -11.59
CA GLY A 229 -16.26 -4.48 -11.87
C GLY A 229 -15.93 -4.10 -13.31
N LYS A 230 -16.54 -3.04 -13.82
CA LYS A 230 -16.27 -2.57 -15.18
C LYS A 230 -14.78 -2.25 -15.39
N PRO A 231 -14.15 -2.72 -16.50
CA PRO A 231 -12.77 -2.40 -16.80
C PRO A 231 -12.60 -0.95 -17.21
N ASP A 232 -11.45 -0.38 -16.82
CA ASP A 232 -10.99 0.88 -17.41
C ASP A 232 -10.90 0.75 -18.95
N PRO A 233 -11.06 1.84 -19.71
CA PRO A 233 -11.11 1.80 -21.17
C PRO A 233 -9.78 1.39 -21.84
N VAL A 234 -8.75 1.08 -21.05
CA VAL A 234 -7.43 0.61 -21.48
C VAL A 234 -7.52 -0.84 -21.95
N ASP A 235 -6.95 -1.15 -23.11
CA ASP A 235 -7.03 -2.49 -23.72
C ASP A 235 -6.53 -3.60 -22.80
N ARG A 236 -5.48 -3.34 -22.02
CA ARG A 236 -4.98 -4.33 -21.07
C ARG A 236 -5.96 -4.64 -19.94
N ALA A 237 -6.70 -3.65 -19.44
CA ALA A 237 -7.71 -3.88 -18.41
C ALA A 237 -8.89 -4.71 -18.97
N LYS A 238 -9.29 -4.46 -20.22
CA LYS A 238 -10.29 -5.28 -20.93
C LYS A 238 -9.83 -6.72 -21.12
N GLN A 239 -8.57 -6.92 -21.52
CA GLN A 239 -8.00 -8.27 -21.67
C GLN A 239 -8.02 -9.05 -20.35
N LEU A 240 -7.59 -8.41 -19.25
CA LEU A 240 -7.62 -9.03 -17.92
C LEU A 240 -9.06 -9.34 -17.48
N HIS A 241 -10.01 -8.47 -17.81
CA HIS A 241 -11.43 -8.68 -17.53
C HIS A 241 -11.97 -9.92 -18.24
N GLU A 242 -11.70 -10.07 -19.54
CA GLU A 242 -12.09 -11.26 -20.30
C GLU A 242 -11.36 -12.52 -19.82
N GLN A 243 -10.08 -12.39 -19.45
CA GLN A 243 -9.33 -13.49 -18.85
C GLN A 243 -9.97 -13.95 -17.53
N ALA A 244 -10.39 -13.02 -16.66
CA ALA A 244 -11.06 -13.36 -15.41
C ALA A 244 -12.38 -14.11 -15.65
N LYS A 245 -13.16 -13.72 -16.67
CA LYS A 245 -14.40 -14.44 -17.03
C LYS A 245 -14.15 -15.90 -17.39
N GLY A 246 -13.06 -16.19 -18.11
CA GLY A 246 -12.69 -17.56 -18.47
C GLY A 246 -12.08 -18.33 -17.30
N MET A 247 -11.25 -17.67 -16.50
CA MET A 247 -10.46 -18.30 -15.44
C MET A 247 -11.30 -18.75 -14.22
N PHE A 248 -12.16 -17.89 -13.69
CA PHE A 248 -12.85 -18.18 -12.42
C PHE A 248 -13.85 -19.36 -12.47
N PRO A 249 -14.54 -19.62 -13.59
CA PRO A 249 -15.33 -20.85 -13.76
C PRO A 249 -14.53 -22.14 -13.61
N GLU A 250 -13.23 -22.16 -13.97
CA GLU A 250 -12.35 -23.32 -13.77
C GLU A 250 -12.13 -23.63 -12.28
N TYR A 251 -12.31 -22.63 -11.41
CA TYR A 251 -12.29 -22.76 -9.96
C TYR A 251 -13.69 -22.95 -9.35
N HIS A 252 -14.67 -23.34 -10.18
CA HIS A 252 -16.08 -23.52 -9.81
C HIS A 252 -16.72 -22.27 -9.18
N ALA A 253 -16.25 -21.09 -9.56
CA ALA A 253 -16.85 -19.81 -9.17
C ALA A 253 -17.96 -19.41 -10.16
N ASN A 254 -19.05 -18.87 -9.63
CA ASN A 254 -20.00 -18.11 -10.45
C ASN A 254 -19.39 -16.74 -10.78
N VAL A 255 -19.50 -16.32 -12.04
CA VAL A 255 -19.03 -15.00 -12.48
C VAL A 255 -20.23 -14.08 -12.63
N VAL A 256 -20.18 -12.91 -11.99
CA VAL A 256 -21.18 -11.85 -12.11
C VAL A 256 -20.49 -10.57 -12.52
N GLU A 257 -21.01 -9.91 -13.54
CA GLU A 257 -20.51 -8.61 -14.02
C GLU A 257 -21.38 -7.45 -13.50
N GLU A 258 -20.79 -6.27 -13.38
CA GLU A 258 -21.47 -5.00 -13.04
C GLU A 258 -22.18 -4.32 -14.22
#